data_AF-A0A9D8NI13-F1
#
_entry.id   AF-A0A9D8NI13-F1
#
_cell.length_a   1.000
_cell.length_b   1.000
_cell.length_c   1.000
_cell.angle_alpha   90.00
_cell.angle_beta   90.00
_cell.angle_gamma   90.00
#
_symmetry.space_group_name_H-M   'P 1'
#
loop_
_entity.id
_entity.type
_entity.pdbx_description
1 polymer ?
#
loop_
_entity_poly.entity_id
_entity_poly.type
_entity_poly.pdbx_seq_one_letter_code
_entity_poly.pdbx_strand_id
1 'polypeptide(L)' 'MKIVTKEFQLPDGRTIKLETGKLAKQADGAVMLTCGKTMLLATVCAA' A
#
# COMPACT_ATOMS: atom_id res chain seq x y z
N MET A 1 15.18 -1.10 -4.45
CA MET A 1 13.76 -1.50 -4.50
C MET A 1 13.02 -0.58 -5.46
N LYS A 2 12.28 -1.16 -6.41
CA LYS A 2 11.42 -0.39 -7.33
C LYS A 2 10.11 -0.08 -6.60
N ILE A 3 9.71 1.19 -6.60
CA ILE A 3 8.40 1.58 -6.06
C ILE A 3 7.35 1.11 -7.06
N VAL A 4 6.40 0.30 -6.59
CA VAL A 4 5.28 -0.17 -7.41
C VAL A 4 4.01 0.44 -6.85
N THR A 5 3.31 1.18 -7.71
CA THR A 5 2.04 1.82 -7.38
C THR A 5 0.95 1.22 -8.26
N LYS A 6 -0.15 0.80 -7.63
CA LYS A 6 -1.34 0.29 -8.30
C LYS A 6 -2.55 1.05 -7.80
N GLU A 7 -3.38 1.50 -8.73
CA GLU A 7 -4.60 2.24 -8.44
C GLU A 7 -5.76 1.53 -9.12
N PHE A 8 -6.86 1.38 -8.39
CA PHE A 8 -8.10 0.83 -8.92
C PHE A 8 -9.29 1.48 -8.25
N GLN A 9 -10.39 1.57 -9.00
CA GLN A 9 -11.65 2.10 -8.52
C GLN A 9 -12.53 0.96 -8.02
N LEU A 10 -13.13 1.16 -6.87
CA LEU A 10 -14.19 0.30 -6.36
C LEU A 10 -15.51 0.64 -7.06
N PRO A 11 -16.45 -0.32 -7.13
CA PRO A 11 -17.80 -0.07 -7.66
C PRO A 11 -18.53 1.06 -6.91
N ASP A 12 -18.13 1.33 -5.67
CA ASP A 12 -18.68 2.36 -4.80
C ASP A 12 -18.12 3.78 -5.11
N GLY A 13 -17.31 3.93 -6.16
CA GLY A 13 -16.70 5.20 -6.58
C GLY A 13 -15.47 5.63 -5.79
N ARG A 14 -14.98 4.80 -4.85
CA ARG A 14 -13.76 5.07 -4.08
C ARG A 14 -12.53 4.62 -4.84
N THR A 15 -11.50 5.47 -4.89
CA THR A 15 -10.20 5.12 -5.44
C THR A 15 -9.33 4.52 -4.34
N ILE A 16 -8.85 3.29 -4.54
CA ILE A 16 -7.83 2.68 -3.70
C ILE A 16 -6.49 2.76 -4.42
N LYS A 17 -5.48 3.22 -3.69
CA LYS A 17 -4.09 3.26 -4.11
C LYS A 17 -3.26 2.36 -3.21
N LEU A 18 -2.53 1.44 -3.81
CA LEU A 18 -1.59 0.53 -3.16
C LEU A 18 -0.18 0.89 -3.62
N GLU A 19 0.71 1.15 -2.68
CA GLU A 19 2.10 1.49 -2.95
C GLU A 19 3.04 0.63 -2.12
N THR A 20 4.01 -0.03 -2.76
CA THR A 20 5.02 -0.86 -2.09
C THR A 20 6.44 -0.40 -2.42
N GLY A 21 7.39 -0.70 -1.53
CA GLY A 21 8.81 -0.40 -1.71
C GLY A 21 9.25 1.02 -1.32
N LYS A 22 8.32 1.88 -0.89
CA LYS A 22 8.63 3.25 -0.43
C LYS A 22 8.98 3.31 1.06
N LEU A 23 8.17 2.69 1.91
CA LEU A 23 8.26 2.71 3.37
C LEU A 23 8.46 1.30 3.93
N ALA A 24 8.94 1.20 5.18
CA ALA A 24 9.14 -0.06 5.90
C ALA A 24 9.98 -1.11 5.12
N LYS A 25 11.07 -0.66 4.49
CA LYS A 25 11.98 -1.49 3.66
C LYS A 25 12.72 -2.60 4.42
N GLN A 26 12.69 -2.56 5.74
CA GLN A 26 13.29 -3.59 6.60
C GLN A 26 12.33 -4.74 6.90
N ALA A 27 11.03 -4.56 6.67
CA ALA A 27 10.05 -5.63 6.76
C ALA A 27 10.12 -6.51 5.51
N ASP A 28 9.79 -7.80 5.64
CA ASP A 28 9.75 -8.75 4.52
C ASP A 28 8.74 -8.34 3.45
N GLY A 29 7.64 -7.72 3.88
CA GLY A 29 6.66 -7.11 3.00
C GLY A 29 6.03 -5.87 3.63
N ALA A 30 5.90 -4.80 2.83
CA ALA A 30 5.19 -3.60 3.25
C ALA A 30 4.38 -2.99 2.10
N VAL A 31 3.13 -2.62 2.40
CA VAL A 31 2.22 -1.95 1.47
C VAL A 31 1.56 -0.77 2.18
N MET A 32 1.60 0.38 1.53
CA MET A 32 0.86 1.56 1.89
C MET A 32 -0.45 1.57 1.11
N LEU A 33 -1.57 1.51 1.82
CA LEU A 33 -2.91 1.58 1.27
C LEU A 33 -3.50 2.96 1.55
N THR A 34 -3.93 3.66 0.50
CA THR A 34 -4.64 4.93 0.59
C THR A 34 -6.04 4.77 0.03
N CYS A 35 -7.06 5.09 0.84
CA CYS A 35 -8.45 5.11 0.44
C CYS A 35 -9.06 6.46 0.85
N GLY A 36 -9.18 7.38 -0.11
CA GLY A 36 -9.60 8.76 0.16
C GLY A 36 -8.65 9.47 1.13
N LYS A 37 -9.14 9.82 2.33
CA LYS A 37 -8.36 10.48 3.39
C LYS A 37 -7.69 9.50 4.36
N THR A 38 -8.04 8.22 4.31
CA THR A 38 -7.50 7.20 5.22
C THR A 38 -6.27 6.56 4.59
N MET A 39 -5.20 6.47 5.37
CA MET A 39 -3.99 5.75 5.00
C MET A 39 -3.72 4.64 6.01
N LEU A 40 -3.35 3.46 5.52
CA LEU A 40 -2.99 2.30 6.31
C LEU A 40 -1.66 1.75 5.81
N LEU A 41 -0.70 1.63 6.73
CA LEU A 41 0.57 0.97 6.47
C LEU A 41 0.46 -0.47 6.98
N ALA A 42 0.41 -1.43 6.05
CA ALA A 42 0.42 -2.86 6.37
C ALA A 42 1.84 -3.39 6.21
N THR A 43 2.40 -3.96 7.27
CA THR A 43 3.73 -4.59 7.28
C THR A 43 3.62 -6.04 7.73
N VAL A 44 4.37 -6.92 7.08
CA VAL A 44 4.52 -8.32 7.47
C VAL A 44 6.00 -8.55 7.77
N CYS A 45 6.26 -9.19 8.91
CA CYS A 45 7.57 -9.67 9.30
C CYS A 45 7.47 -11.18 9.50
N ALA A 46 8.27 -11.95 8.78
CA ALA A 46 8.39 -13.40 8.92
C ALA A 46 9.73 -13.71 9.59
N ALA A 47 9.71 -14.61 10.57
CA ALA A 47 10.88 -15.06 11.31
C ALA A 47 11.54 -16.29 10.66
#